data_AF-A0A1I2N117-F1
#
_entry.id   AF-A0A1I2N117-F1
#
_cell.length_a   1.000
_cell.length_b   1.000
_cell.length_c   1.000
_cell.angle_alpha   90.00
_cell.angle_beta   90.00
_cell.angle_gamma   90.00
#
_symmetry.space_group_name_H-M   'P 1'
#
loop_
_entity.id
_entity.type
_entity.pdbx_description
1 polymer ?
#
loop_
_entity_poly.entity_id
_entity_poly.type
_entity_poly.pdbx_seq_one_letter_code
_entity_poly.pdbx_strand_id
1 'polypeptide(L)'
;MAAASQSLSLAALTPYVTFPAGSGQPGLLTSHCLRKVTVMKNEREFFSPDAMQWHTGPQSGTAERILSRDEADPEVLTRLVRWEPGLDTSRSGVIRHEWVEEVYLLEGDLHDLTLDQTFCAGDFAARPPGMEHGPYRTTGGCVMLEIRYRP
;
A
#
# COMPACT_ATOMS: atom_id res chain seq x y z
N MET A 1 52.35 -5.97 18.83
CA MET A 1 53.14 -6.22 20.06
C MET A 1 52.16 -6.49 21.18
N ALA A 2 52.34 -7.63 21.85
CA ALA A 2 51.57 -8.04 23.02
C ALA A 2 52.16 -7.47 24.31
N ALA A 3 51.34 -7.46 25.37
CA ALA A 3 51.62 -7.37 26.83
C ALA A 3 50.68 -6.34 27.48
N ALA A 4 50.11 -6.49 28.67
CA ALA A 4 50.03 -7.57 29.65
C ALA A 4 48.86 -7.17 30.59
N SER A 5 47.93 -8.08 30.91
CA SER A 5 47.80 -8.72 32.23
C SER A 5 47.97 -7.79 33.44
N GLN A 6 46.90 -7.64 34.22
CA GLN A 6 46.99 -7.67 35.68
C GLN A 6 45.66 -8.14 36.29
N SER A 7 45.80 -9.15 37.15
CA SER A 7 44.80 -9.82 37.96
C SER A 7 44.69 -9.11 39.31
N LEU A 8 43.48 -8.99 39.85
CA LEU A 8 43.24 -8.84 41.28
C LEU A 8 42.02 -9.67 41.70
N SER A 9 42.08 -10.14 42.95
CA SER A 9 41.50 -11.37 43.46
C SER A 9 40.44 -11.11 44.55
N LEU A 10 39.46 -12.03 44.57
CA LEU A 10 38.56 -12.54 45.62
C LEU A 10 37.71 -11.61 46.54
N ALA A 11 36.40 -11.90 46.45
CA ALA A 11 35.43 -12.24 47.51
C ALA A 11 34.98 -11.13 48.49
N ALA A 12 33.66 -10.94 48.66
CA ALA A 12 32.81 -11.81 49.48
C ALA A 12 31.35 -11.28 49.59
N LEU A 13 30.44 -12.23 49.85
CA LEU A 13 29.15 -12.14 50.56
C LEU A 13 27.88 -11.68 49.81
N THR A 14 27.07 -12.69 49.51
CA THR A 14 25.60 -12.69 49.41
C THR A 14 24.94 -12.16 50.70
N PRO A 15 23.68 -11.71 50.60
CA PRO A 15 22.60 -12.62 50.99
C PRO A 15 21.46 -12.70 49.98
N TYR A 16 20.93 -13.92 49.88
CA TYR A 16 19.68 -14.29 49.23
C TYR A 16 18.50 -13.49 49.80
N VAL A 17 17.63 -13.01 48.92
CA VAL A 17 16.23 -12.71 49.27
C VAL A 17 15.36 -13.71 48.53
N THR A 18 14.88 -14.69 49.29
CA THR A 18 13.85 -15.65 48.89
C THR A 18 12.49 -14.97 48.81
N PHE A 19 11.86 -15.02 47.63
CA PHE A 19 10.44 -14.71 47.47
C PHE A 19 9.61 -16.00 47.64
N PRO A 20 8.47 -15.96 48.34
CA PRO A 20 7.62 -17.14 48.51
C PRO A 20 6.96 -17.54 47.19
N ALA A 21 6.94 -18.84 46.94
CA ALA A 21 6.22 -19.48 45.85
C ALA A 21 4.70 -19.34 46.08
N GLY A 22 4.07 -18.37 45.41
CA GLY A 22 2.63 -18.28 45.25
C GLY A 22 2.19 -19.10 44.05
N SER A 23 1.45 -20.17 44.31
CA SER A 23 0.77 -20.99 43.31
C SER A 23 -0.30 -20.18 42.58
N GLY A 24 -0.04 -19.84 41.32
CA GLY A 24 -0.99 -19.20 40.42
C GLY A 24 -0.58 -19.47 38.98
N GLN A 25 -1.27 -20.42 38.36
CA GLN A 25 -1.33 -20.75 36.93
C GLN A 25 -0.62 -19.74 35.99
N PRO A 26 0.40 -20.13 35.21
CA PRO A 26 0.92 -19.27 34.16
C PRO A 26 -0.13 -19.19 33.05
N GLY A 27 -0.88 -18.08 33.04
CA GLY A 27 -1.66 -17.67 31.89
C GLY A 27 -0.73 -17.56 30.69
N LEU A 28 -0.92 -18.46 29.72
CA LEU A 28 -0.26 -18.41 28.44
C LEU A 28 -0.82 -17.23 27.64
N LEU A 29 -0.40 -16.01 28.00
CA LEU A 29 -0.46 -14.89 27.08
C LEU A 29 0.63 -15.19 26.04
N THR A 30 0.26 -15.97 25.03
CA THR A 30 0.96 -15.94 23.75
C THR A 30 0.82 -14.51 23.26
N SER A 31 1.83 -13.69 23.58
CA SER A 31 2.14 -12.50 22.82
C SER A 31 2.39 -13.01 21.40
N HIS A 32 1.31 -13.08 20.61
CA HIS A 32 1.41 -13.00 19.17
C HIS A 32 2.08 -11.66 18.94
N CYS A 33 3.42 -11.68 18.89
CA CYS A 33 4.16 -10.68 18.16
C CYS A 33 3.54 -10.72 16.76
N LEU A 34 2.59 -9.82 16.52
CA LEU A 34 2.03 -9.59 15.21
C LEU A 34 3.26 -9.33 14.35
N ARG A 35 3.67 -10.34 13.57
CA ARG A 35 4.65 -10.11 12.52
C ARG A 35 4.03 -8.99 11.71
N LYS A 36 4.63 -7.81 11.78
CA LYS A 36 4.29 -6.69 10.92
C LYS A 36 4.42 -7.27 9.52
N VAL A 37 3.31 -7.62 8.89
CA VAL A 37 3.30 -8.10 7.50
C VAL A 37 3.98 -6.97 6.77
N THR A 38 5.20 -7.24 6.32
CA THR A 38 6.01 -6.21 5.71
C THR A 38 5.44 -6.11 4.31
N VAL A 39 4.54 -5.15 4.14
CA VAL A 39 3.96 -4.80 2.85
C VAL A 39 5.12 -4.29 2.00
N MET A 40 5.60 -5.13 1.08
CA MET A 40 6.66 -4.84 0.13
C MET A 40 6.28 -5.30 -1.26
N LYS A 41 6.21 -4.32 -2.17
CA LYS A 41 6.19 -4.53 -3.61
C LYS A 41 7.47 -5.25 -4.07
N ASN A 42 7.34 -6.13 -5.06
CA ASN A 42 8.47 -6.87 -5.63
C ASN A 42 9.55 -5.91 -6.20
N GLU A 43 10.83 -6.27 -5.99
CA GLU A 43 11.99 -5.55 -6.54
C GLU A 43 12.00 -5.65 -8.07
N ARG A 44 12.12 -4.51 -8.74
CA ARG A 44 12.21 -4.40 -10.21
C ARG A 44 13.11 -3.23 -10.59
N GLU A 45 14.02 -3.46 -11.53
CA GLU A 45 14.81 -2.41 -12.20
C GLU A 45 14.00 -1.78 -13.35
N PHE A 46 14.48 -0.70 -13.98
CA PHE A 46 13.84 -0.09 -15.15
C PHE A 46 13.48 -1.11 -16.24
N PHE A 47 12.20 -1.16 -16.59
CA PHE A 47 11.66 -1.92 -17.72
C PHE A 47 10.67 -1.05 -18.48
N SER A 48 10.42 -1.37 -19.75
CA SER A 48 9.38 -0.69 -20.54
C SER A 48 8.00 -1.28 -20.25
N PRO A 49 7.04 -0.50 -19.74
CA PRO A 49 5.65 -0.96 -19.59
C PRO A 49 4.99 -1.33 -20.91
N ASP A 50 5.49 -0.85 -22.05
CA ASP A 50 4.89 -1.12 -23.36
C ASP A 50 5.02 -2.57 -23.81
N ALA A 51 6.02 -3.28 -23.29
CA ALA A 51 6.17 -4.71 -23.51
C ALA A 51 5.13 -5.54 -22.73
N MET A 52 4.41 -4.94 -21.78
CA MET A 52 3.39 -5.63 -20.99
C MET A 52 2.05 -5.68 -21.72
N GLN A 53 1.36 -6.81 -21.60
CA GLN A 53 0.00 -6.94 -22.10
C GLN A 53 -0.96 -6.15 -21.20
N TRP A 54 -1.94 -5.52 -21.82
CA TRP A 54 -3.10 -5.00 -21.10
C TRP A 54 -3.99 -6.17 -20.69
N HIS A 55 -4.39 -6.19 -19.42
CA HIS A 55 -5.38 -7.13 -18.90
C HIS A 55 -6.70 -6.42 -18.67
N THR A 56 -7.83 -7.10 -18.83
CA THR A 56 -9.13 -6.54 -18.48
C THR A 56 -9.15 -6.15 -17.00
N GLY A 57 -9.52 -4.90 -16.72
CA GLY A 57 -9.64 -4.40 -15.36
C GLY A 57 -10.95 -4.85 -14.69
N PRO A 58 -11.09 -4.64 -13.38
CA PRO A 58 -12.25 -5.10 -12.62
C PRO A 58 -13.56 -4.38 -13.01
N GLN A 59 -13.45 -3.15 -13.53
CA GLN A 59 -14.59 -2.39 -14.04
C GLN A 59 -14.73 -2.62 -15.55
N SER A 60 -15.96 -2.88 -16.02
CA SER A 60 -16.23 -3.00 -17.45
C SER A 60 -15.79 -1.74 -18.21
N GLY A 61 -15.06 -1.92 -19.32
CA GLY A 61 -14.46 -0.82 -20.09
C GLY A 61 -13.13 -0.32 -19.53
N THR A 62 -12.55 -1.00 -18.54
CA THR A 62 -11.19 -0.71 -18.08
C THR A 62 -10.21 -1.80 -18.45
N ALA A 63 -8.96 -1.42 -18.66
CA ALA A 63 -7.82 -2.32 -18.80
C ALA A 63 -6.67 -1.86 -17.91
N GLU A 64 -5.81 -2.76 -17.47
CA GLU A 64 -4.67 -2.46 -16.60
C GLU A 64 -3.36 -3.14 -17.01
N ARG A 65 -2.25 -2.47 -16.71
CA ARG A 65 -0.89 -3.03 -16.65
C ARG A 65 -0.38 -2.85 -15.22
N ILE A 66 -0.28 -3.94 -14.47
CA ILE A 66 0.22 -3.91 -13.09
C ILE A 66 1.75 -3.85 -13.12
N LEU A 67 2.32 -2.67 -12.88
CA LEU A 67 3.76 -2.44 -12.92
C LEU A 67 4.45 -3.07 -11.69
N SER A 68 3.76 -3.01 -10.55
CA SER A 68 4.22 -3.51 -9.26
C SER A 68 3.03 -3.81 -8.37
N ARG A 69 3.10 -4.86 -7.57
CA ARG A 69 2.05 -5.26 -6.63
C ARG A 69 2.69 -5.96 -5.44
N ASP A 70 2.10 -5.75 -4.27
CA ASP A 70 2.39 -6.51 -3.07
C ASP A 70 1.62 -7.84 -3.08
N GLU A 71 2.31 -8.94 -2.81
CA GLU A 71 1.70 -10.28 -2.81
C GLU A 71 0.89 -10.57 -1.54
N ALA A 72 1.26 -9.97 -0.41
CA ALA A 72 0.54 -10.09 0.86
C ALA A 72 -0.66 -9.14 0.93
N ASP A 73 -0.63 -8.02 0.21
CA ASP A 73 -1.72 -7.05 0.11
C ASP A 73 -1.96 -6.60 -1.34
N PRO A 74 -2.77 -7.35 -2.12
CA PRO A 74 -2.98 -7.05 -3.54
C PRO A 74 -3.60 -5.68 -3.85
N GLU A 75 -4.15 -4.97 -2.86
CA GLU A 75 -4.66 -3.60 -3.01
C GLU A 75 -3.51 -2.57 -3.11
N VAL A 76 -2.34 -2.91 -2.58
CA VAL A 76 -1.11 -2.12 -2.66
C VAL A 76 -0.38 -2.44 -3.96
N LEU A 77 -0.52 -1.53 -4.93
CA LEU A 77 -0.01 -1.73 -6.28
C LEU A 77 0.36 -0.41 -6.95
N THR A 78 1.10 -0.50 -8.04
CA THR A 78 1.32 0.59 -8.99
C THR A 78 0.92 0.05 -10.36
N ARG A 79 0.03 0.73 -11.07
CA ARG A 79 -0.47 0.28 -12.37
C ARG A 79 -0.68 1.43 -13.33
N LEU A 80 -0.64 1.11 -14.62
CA LEU A 80 -1.32 1.92 -15.62
C LEU A 80 -2.75 1.39 -15.75
N VAL A 81 -3.72 2.29 -15.76
CA VAL A 81 -5.12 1.98 -16.06
C VAL A 81 -5.54 2.75 -17.28
N ARG A 82 -6.24 2.08 -18.19
CA ARG A 82 -6.88 2.68 -19.35
C ARG A 82 -8.39 2.54 -19.24
N TRP A 83 -9.11 3.64 -19.44
CA TRP A 83 -10.56 3.65 -19.57
C TRP A 83 -10.92 3.86 -21.03
N GLU A 84 -11.83 3.03 -21.54
CA GLU A 84 -12.34 3.16 -22.89
C GLU A 84 -13.19 4.44 -23.04
N PRO A 85 -13.25 5.04 -24.25
CA PRO A 85 -14.11 6.20 -24.52
C PRO A 85 -15.56 5.96 -24.12
N GLY A 86 -16.17 6.95 -23.47
CA GLY A 86 -17.57 6.89 -23.03
C GLY A 86 -17.81 6.09 -21.74
N LEU A 87 -16.77 5.58 -21.07
CA LEU A 87 -16.94 4.89 -19.79
C LEU A 87 -17.57 5.83 -18.74
N ASP A 88 -18.59 5.32 -18.06
CA ASP A 88 -19.39 6.03 -17.06
C ASP A 88 -19.54 5.17 -15.81
N THR A 89 -19.03 5.65 -14.66
CA THR A 89 -19.14 4.97 -13.37
C THR A 89 -20.27 5.50 -12.48
N SER A 90 -21.18 6.34 -13.00
CA SER A 90 -22.34 6.87 -12.27
C SER A 90 -23.17 5.80 -11.56
N ARG A 91 -23.33 4.62 -12.17
CA ARG A 91 -24.05 3.49 -11.57
C ARG A 91 -23.33 2.86 -10.37
N SER A 92 -22.01 3.03 -10.27
CA SER A 92 -21.19 2.55 -9.16
C SER A 92 -21.22 3.50 -7.95
N GLY A 93 -21.65 4.75 -8.16
CA GLY A 93 -21.73 5.76 -7.10
C GLY A 93 -20.37 6.33 -6.69
N VAL A 94 -20.37 7.08 -5.57
CA VAL A 94 -19.18 7.72 -5.00
C VAL A 94 -18.22 6.68 -4.44
N ILE A 95 -16.95 6.80 -4.79
CA ILE A 95 -15.90 5.84 -4.40
C ILE A 95 -15.33 6.23 -3.04
N ARG A 96 -15.05 5.21 -2.21
CA ARG A 96 -14.26 5.29 -0.95
C ARG A 96 -13.40 4.04 -0.84
N HIS A 97 -12.20 4.18 -0.30
CA HIS A 97 -11.28 3.06 -0.07
C HIS A 97 -10.39 3.28 1.16
N GLU A 98 -9.83 2.19 1.69
CA GLU A 98 -9.03 2.14 2.93
C GLU A 98 -7.50 2.23 2.68
N TRP A 99 -7.08 2.60 1.46
CA TRP A 99 -5.68 2.87 1.10
C TRP A 99 -5.49 4.33 0.69
N VAL A 100 -4.23 4.78 0.65
CA VAL A 100 -3.89 6.02 -0.05
C VAL A 100 -3.84 5.72 -1.54
N GLU A 101 -4.52 6.53 -2.34
CA GLU A 101 -4.51 6.47 -3.80
C GLU A 101 -3.95 7.77 -4.38
N GLU A 102 -2.91 7.66 -5.18
CA GLU A 102 -2.37 8.76 -5.97
C GLU A 102 -2.56 8.46 -7.46
N VAL A 103 -3.07 9.43 -8.21
CA VAL A 103 -3.40 9.29 -9.63
C VAL A 103 -2.78 10.43 -10.41
N TYR A 104 -2.08 10.11 -11.50
CA TYR A 104 -1.62 11.08 -12.49
C TYR A 104 -2.22 10.73 -13.86
N LEU A 105 -2.97 11.66 -14.45
CA LEU A 105 -3.54 11.48 -15.78
C LEU A 105 -2.44 11.65 -16.84
N LEU A 106 -2.15 10.59 -17.57
CA LEU A 106 -1.17 10.59 -18.66
C LEU A 106 -1.79 11.05 -19.97
N GLU A 107 -3.03 10.63 -20.23
CA GLU A 107 -3.76 10.90 -21.47
C GLU A 107 -5.26 11.07 -21.21
N GLY A 108 -5.92 11.84 -22.06
CA GLY A 108 -7.38 11.91 -22.12
C GLY A 108 -8.04 12.80 -21.07
N ASP A 109 -9.31 12.48 -20.76
CA ASP A 109 -10.17 13.25 -19.87
C ASP A 109 -10.88 12.39 -18.83
N LEU A 110 -11.13 12.97 -17.65
CA LEU A 110 -11.90 12.36 -16.58
C LEU A 110 -12.76 13.42 -15.90
N HIS A 111 -14.07 13.36 -16.10
CA HIS A 111 -15.04 14.27 -15.52
C HIS A 111 -15.63 13.71 -14.23
N ASP A 112 -15.41 14.40 -13.11
CA ASP A 112 -15.98 14.10 -11.80
C ASP A 112 -17.40 14.67 -11.70
N LEU A 113 -18.38 13.77 -11.53
CA LEU A 113 -19.80 14.13 -11.51
C LEU A 113 -20.25 14.78 -10.20
N THR A 114 -19.53 14.56 -9.10
CA THR A 114 -19.84 15.19 -7.82
C THR A 114 -19.33 16.64 -7.81
N LEU A 115 -18.16 16.85 -8.40
CA LEU A 115 -17.54 18.17 -8.48
C LEU A 115 -18.00 18.99 -9.70
N ASP A 116 -18.62 18.36 -10.70
CA ASP A 116 -18.91 18.93 -12.02
C ASP A 116 -17.65 19.54 -12.66
N GLN A 117 -16.54 18.80 -12.61
CA GLN A 117 -15.23 19.26 -13.06
C GLN A 117 -14.54 18.20 -13.92
N THR A 118 -13.96 18.63 -15.04
CA THR A 118 -13.14 17.78 -15.90
C THR A 118 -11.66 17.96 -15.58
N PHE A 119 -10.99 16.84 -15.36
CA PHE A 119 -9.54 16.73 -15.27
C PHE A 119 -8.98 16.15 -16.57
N CYS A 120 -7.77 16.54 -16.93
CA CYS A 120 -7.10 16.22 -18.19
C CYS A 120 -5.69 15.67 -17.94
N ALA A 121 -5.04 15.23 -19.03
CA ALA A 121 -3.63 14.86 -18.99
C ALA A 121 -2.76 15.95 -18.32
N GLY A 122 -1.94 15.54 -17.36
CA GLY A 122 -1.12 16.43 -16.52
C GLY A 122 -1.71 16.71 -15.14
N ASP A 123 -3.00 16.46 -14.92
CA ASP A 123 -3.62 16.61 -13.61
C ASP A 123 -3.26 15.45 -12.67
N PHE A 124 -3.19 15.78 -11.38
CA PHE A 124 -2.81 14.87 -10.31
C PHE A 124 -3.85 14.90 -9.18
N ALA A 125 -4.09 13.75 -8.56
CA ALA A 125 -4.90 13.62 -7.35
C ALA A 125 -4.14 12.80 -6.29
N ALA A 126 -4.26 13.22 -5.03
CA ALA A 126 -3.86 12.44 -3.87
C ALA A 126 -5.08 12.26 -2.95
N ARG A 127 -5.47 11.02 -2.73
CA ARG A 127 -6.71 10.62 -2.04
C ARG A 127 -6.35 9.81 -0.81
N PRO A 128 -6.40 10.40 0.40
CA PRO A 128 -6.22 9.64 1.63
C PRO A 128 -7.37 8.65 1.85
N PRO A 129 -7.20 7.66 2.75
CA PRO A 129 -8.26 6.73 3.11
C PRO A 129 -9.58 7.43 3.46
N GLY A 130 -10.68 6.91 2.93
CA GLY A 130 -12.03 7.42 3.16
C GLY A 130 -12.41 8.67 2.36
N MET A 131 -11.49 9.29 1.60
CA MET A 131 -11.83 10.45 0.76
C MET A 131 -12.85 10.05 -0.32
N GLU A 132 -13.97 10.77 -0.33
CA GLU A 132 -14.99 10.68 -1.38
C GLU A 132 -14.47 11.26 -2.69
N HIS A 133 -14.71 10.55 -3.78
CA HIS A 133 -14.31 10.99 -5.11
C HIS A 133 -15.14 10.31 -6.20
N GLY A 134 -15.28 10.97 -7.36
CA GLY A 134 -16.16 10.52 -8.43
C GLY A 134 -17.64 10.57 -8.02
N PRO A 135 -18.54 9.82 -8.69
CA PRO A 135 -18.28 8.96 -9.85
C PRO A 135 -17.76 9.76 -11.05
N TYR A 136 -17.23 9.04 -12.03
CA TYR A 136 -16.53 9.63 -13.17
C TYR A 136 -17.17 9.28 -14.50
N ARG A 137 -16.97 10.16 -15.48
CA ARG A 137 -17.17 9.88 -16.90
C ARG A 137 -15.92 10.25 -17.68
N THR A 138 -15.72 9.60 -18.82
CA THR A 138 -14.72 10.03 -19.80
C THR A 138 -15.35 10.12 -21.18
N THR A 139 -15.03 11.16 -21.94
CA THR A 139 -15.52 11.33 -23.31
C THR A 139 -14.60 10.61 -24.29
N GLY A 140 -13.31 10.92 -24.26
CA GLY A 140 -12.29 10.40 -25.18
C GLY A 140 -11.57 9.15 -24.69
N GLY A 141 -11.88 8.68 -23.48
CA GLY A 141 -11.07 7.69 -22.79
C GLY A 141 -9.91 8.37 -22.05
N CYS A 142 -9.22 7.62 -21.20
CA CYS A 142 -8.05 8.14 -20.50
C CYS A 142 -7.05 7.04 -20.14
N VAL A 143 -5.80 7.43 -19.92
CA VAL A 143 -4.75 6.59 -19.35
C VAL A 143 -4.22 7.28 -18.11
N MET A 144 -4.09 6.54 -17.02
CA MET A 144 -3.62 7.06 -15.74
C MET A 144 -2.55 6.16 -15.13
N LEU A 145 -1.56 6.77 -14.49
CA LEU A 145 -0.70 6.11 -13.52
C LEU A 145 -1.42 6.16 -12.17
N GLU A 146 -1.62 5.00 -11.57
CA GLU A 146 -2.27 4.86 -10.27
C GLU A 146 -1.34 4.15 -9.30
N ILE A 147 -1.14 4.77 -8.13
CA ILE A 147 -0.27 4.30 -7.07
C ILE A 147 -1.14 4.13 -5.81
N ARG A 148 -1.11 2.93 -5.25
CA ARG A 148 -1.81 2.58 -4.01
C ARG A 148 -0.81 2.09 -2.98
N TYR A 149 -0.94 2.57 -1.75
CA TYR A 149 -0.12 2.16 -0.61
C TYR A 149 -0.87 2.30 0.72
N ARG A 150 -0.40 1.59 1.75
CA ARG A 150 -0.90 1.74 3.12
C ARG A 150 -0.20 2.91 3.82
N PRO A 151 -0.93 3.73 4.59
CA PRO A 151 -0.34 4.77 5.43
C PRO A 151 0.52 4.20 6.56
#